data_AF-A0A2T7CBS5-F1
#
_entry.id   AF-A0A2T7CBS5-F1
#
_cell.length_a   1.000
_cell.length_b   1.000
_cell.length_c   1.000
_cell.angle_alpha   90.00
_cell.angle_beta   90.00
_cell.angle_gamma   90.00
#
_symmetry.space_group_name_H-M   'P 1'
#
loop_
_entity.id
_entity.type
_entity.pdbx_description
1 polymer ?
#
loop_
_entity_poly.entity_id
_entity_poly.type
_entity_poly.pdbx_seq_one_letter_code
_entity_poly.pdbx_strand_id
1 'polypeptide(L)'
;MRRPRFRQVGRYRQHPHHRLVSLHAEAGHVCAARLGLQHVDGDDDEDAPTGVQTDHDAPWKRWMDLREAAVRHAHDALLWLSSAASAAAAADDFLRWRSDESPRWEGWRSAARQLVQDARRSLGEAKDAARLVRDAVLCEFFETWMILKLA
;
A
#
# COMPACT_ATOMS: atom_id res chain seq x y z
N MET A 1 27.14 -19.86 49.28
CA MET A 1 26.05 -19.09 48.62
C MET A 1 26.61 -18.43 47.37
N ARG A 2 26.19 -18.89 46.18
CA ARG A 2 26.66 -18.40 44.86
C ARG A 2 25.62 -17.44 44.27
N ARG A 3 26.05 -16.26 43.81
CA ARG A 3 25.21 -15.32 43.04
C ARG A 3 25.02 -15.82 41.60
N PRO A 4 23.83 -15.71 40.99
CA PRO A 4 23.68 -15.98 39.56
C PRO A 4 24.04 -14.72 38.75
N ARG A 5 24.91 -14.91 37.76
CA ARG A 5 25.15 -13.95 36.66
C ARG A 5 24.02 -14.09 35.64
N PHE A 6 23.20 -13.05 35.49
CA PHE A 6 22.30 -12.95 34.33
C PHE A 6 23.10 -12.45 33.12
N ARG A 7 23.34 -13.37 32.19
CA ARG A 7 23.92 -13.12 30.88
C ARG A 7 22.79 -12.61 29.97
N GLN A 8 22.91 -11.39 29.46
CA GLN A 8 22.08 -10.89 28.37
C GLN A 8 22.17 -11.84 27.17
N VAL A 9 21.03 -12.36 26.71
CA VAL A 9 20.84 -12.77 25.31
C VAL A 9 19.39 -12.50 24.92
N GLY A 10 19.05 -11.24 24.67
CA GLY A 10 17.87 -10.86 23.92
C GLY A 10 18.27 -10.45 22.52
N ARG A 11 18.71 -11.41 21.69
CA ARG A 11 18.83 -11.15 20.25
C ARG A 11 17.42 -11.00 19.71
N TYR A 12 16.99 -9.76 19.51
CA TYR A 12 15.82 -9.45 18.70
C TYR A 12 16.02 -10.09 17.34
N ARG A 13 15.29 -11.18 17.10
CA ARG A 13 15.16 -11.82 15.81
C ARG A 13 14.35 -10.86 14.95
N GLN A 14 15.02 -9.85 14.39
CA GLN A 14 14.40 -8.93 13.45
C GLN A 14 13.84 -9.78 12.31
N HIS A 15 12.52 -9.72 12.15
CA HIS A 15 11.83 -10.46 11.11
C HIS A 15 12.40 -10.03 9.74
N PRO A 16 12.74 -10.98 8.84
CA PRO A 16 13.41 -10.67 7.57
C PRO A 16 12.64 -9.64 6.72
N HIS A 17 11.33 -9.54 6.92
CA HIS A 17 10.42 -8.60 6.26
C HIS A 17 10.70 -7.13 6.65
N HIS A 18 11.04 -6.84 7.91
CA HIS A 18 11.34 -5.46 8.32
C HIS A 18 12.64 -4.96 7.68
N ARG A 19 13.65 -5.82 7.57
CA ARG A 19 14.92 -5.47 6.93
C ARG A 19 14.74 -5.19 5.45
N LEU A 20 13.87 -5.95 4.77
CA LEU A 20 13.54 -5.76 3.35
C LEU A 20 12.76 -4.47 3.12
N VAL A 21 11.78 -4.15 3.96
CA VAL A 21 11.00 -2.90 3.89
C VAL A 21 11.89 -1.68 4.16
N SER A 22 12.78 -1.73 5.16
CA SER A 22 13.74 -0.66 5.42
C SER A 22 14.72 -0.49 4.27
N LEU A 23 15.25 -1.58 3.72
CA LEU A 23 16.15 -1.52 2.56
C LEU A 23 15.45 -0.93 1.33
N HIS A 24 14.17 -1.27 1.12
CA HIS A 24 13.37 -0.73 0.03
C HIS A 24 13.11 0.78 0.20
N ALA A 25 12.77 1.22 1.41
CA ALA A 25 12.57 2.65 1.69
C ALA A 25 13.88 3.45 1.53
N GLU A 26 15.00 2.93 2.05
CA GLU A 26 16.32 3.56 1.89
C GLU A 26 16.75 3.59 0.43
N ALA A 27 16.55 2.51 -0.32
CA ALA A 27 16.85 2.47 -1.74
C ALA A 27 16.00 3.47 -2.54
N GLY A 28 14.71 3.61 -2.22
CA GLY A 28 13.85 4.64 -2.79
C GLY A 28 14.34 6.06 -2.47
N HIS A 29 14.81 6.32 -1.25
CA HIS A 29 15.38 7.62 -0.86
C HIS A 29 16.71 7.92 -1.54
N VAL A 30 17.61 6.95 -1.65
CA VAL A 30 18.90 7.09 -2.36
C VAL A 30 18.65 7.36 -3.84
N CYS A 31 17.67 6.68 -4.44
CA CYS A 31 17.24 6.94 -5.81
C CYS A 31 16.70 8.37 -5.97
N ALA A 32 15.81 8.82 -5.10
CA ALA A 32 15.26 10.17 -5.15
C ALA A 32 16.33 11.26 -4.93
N ALA A 33 17.30 11.03 -4.04
CA ALA A 33 18.37 11.97 -3.75
C ALA A 33 19.41 12.09 -4.86
N ARG A 34 19.75 10.99 -5.56
CA ARG A 34 20.73 10.99 -6.66
C ARG A 34 20.26 11.77 -7.89
N LEU A 35 18.96 12.01 -8.00
CA LEU A 35 18.33 12.70 -9.14
C LEU A 35 17.90 14.14 -8.82
N GLY A 36 18.26 14.69 -7.66
CA GLY A 36 17.92 16.08 -7.32
C GLY A 36 16.41 16.34 -7.18
N LEU A 37 15.58 15.31 -7.01
CA LEU A 37 14.12 15.43 -6.86
C LEU A 37 13.69 16.01 -5.49
N GLN A 38 14.61 16.58 -4.71
CA GLN A 38 14.24 17.61 -3.74
C GLN A 38 13.95 18.88 -4.55
N HIS A 39 12.67 19.17 -4.73
CA HIS A 39 12.11 20.40 -5.30
C HIS A 39 13.14 21.51 -5.58
N VAL A 40 13.59 21.60 -6.82
CA VAL A 40 14.34 22.75 -7.34
C VAL A 40 13.68 23.12 -8.66
N ASP A 41 13.13 24.33 -8.69
CA ASP A 41 12.68 25.01 -9.91
C ASP A 41 13.82 25.02 -10.92
N GLY A 42 13.55 24.52 -12.13
CA GLY A 42 14.54 24.36 -13.18
C GLY A 42 14.89 25.67 -13.89
N ASP A 43 16.12 25.74 -14.38
CA ASP A 43 16.49 26.55 -15.54
C ASP A 43 17.56 25.82 -16.38
N ASP A 44 17.40 26.02 -17.69
CA ASP A 44 18.31 25.93 -18.85
C ASP A 44 18.81 24.57 -19.43
N ASP A 45 18.19 24.25 -20.58
CA ASP A 45 18.72 24.02 -21.95
C ASP A 45 20.20 23.63 -22.17
N GLU A 46 20.45 22.55 -22.96
CA GLU A 46 21.19 22.58 -24.26
C GLU A 46 21.35 21.18 -24.94
N ASP A 47 21.60 21.20 -26.25
CA ASP A 47 21.37 20.22 -27.34
C ASP A 47 22.35 19.00 -27.55
N ALA A 48 21.76 17.84 -27.94
CA ALA A 48 22.08 16.79 -28.98
C ALA A 48 23.49 16.10 -29.12
N PRO A 49 23.72 14.98 -29.89
CA PRO A 49 22.84 14.11 -30.71
C PRO A 49 23.03 12.54 -30.62
N THR A 50 22.03 11.82 -31.16
CA THR A 50 21.93 10.39 -31.59
C THR A 50 23.11 9.41 -31.38
N GLY A 51 22.97 8.55 -30.37
CA GLY A 51 23.40 7.14 -30.38
C GLY A 51 22.17 6.27 -30.17
N VAL A 52 22.26 4.93 -30.28
CA VAL A 52 21.21 4.04 -29.76
C VAL A 52 21.15 4.28 -28.25
N GLN A 53 20.34 5.26 -27.86
CA GLN A 53 20.05 5.62 -26.50
C GLN A 53 19.22 4.46 -26.01
N THR A 54 19.90 3.45 -25.44
CA THR A 54 19.24 2.60 -24.47
C THR A 54 18.66 3.60 -23.49
N ASP A 55 17.34 3.71 -23.51
CA ASP A 55 16.61 4.68 -22.71
C ASP A 55 16.97 4.40 -21.26
N HIS A 56 18.01 5.07 -20.78
CA HIS A 56 18.53 4.91 -19.42
C HIS A 56 17.47 5.37 -18.42
N ASP A 57 16.47 6.14 -18.88
CA ASP A 57 15.32 6.57 -18.12
C ASP A 57 14.18 5.55 -18.15
N ALA A 58 14.19 4.54 -19.02
CA ALA A 58 13.11 3.54 -19.09
C ALA A 58 12.91 2.74 -17.79
N PRO A 59 13.97 2.22 -17.12
CA PRO A 59 13.82 1.57 -15.81
C PRO A 59 13.29 2.53 -14.74
N TRP A 60 13.70 3.81 -14.80
CA TRP A 60 13.29 4.84 -13.86
C TRP A 60 11.83 5.25 -14.01
N LYS A 61 11.40 5.48 -15.25
CA LYS A 61 10.00 5.75 -15.60
C LYS A 61 9.11 4.60 -15.15
N ARG A 62 9.53 3.36 -15.42
CA ARG A 62 8.82 2.16 -14.97
C ARG A 62 8.76 2.06 -13.44
N TRP A 63 9.83 2.38 -12.73
CA TRP A 63 9.83 2.43 -11.26
C TRP A 63 8.83 3.45 -10.73
N MET A 64 8.79 4.66 -11.32
CA MET A 64 7.86 5.72 -10.93
C MET A 64 6.39 5.33 -11.20
N ASP A 65 6.12 4.72 -12.37
CA ASP A 65 4.78 4.23 -12.71
C ASP A 65 4.29 3.17 -11.72
N LEU A 66 5.18 2.26 -11.30
CA LEU A 66 4.89 1.24 -10.28
C LEU A 66 4.62 1.86 -8.92
N ARG A 67 5.41 2.86 -8.53
CA ARG A 67 5.20 3.60 -7.28
C ARG A 67 3.85 4.30 -7.26
N GLU A 68 3.49 4.99 -8.34
CA GLU A 68 2.21 5.67 -8.46
C GLU A 68 1.04 4.66 -8.43
N ALA A 69 1.19 3.54 -9.15
CA ALA A 69 0.20 2.45 -9.12
C ALA A 69 0.02 1.89 -7.70
N ALA A 70 1.09 1.64 -6.96
CA ALA A 70 1.03 1.17 -5.58
C ALA A 70 0.27 2.15 -4.67
N VAL A 71 0.53 3.46 -4.81
CA VAL A 71 -0.20 4.51 -4.05
C VAL A 71 -1.67 4.55 -4.41
N ARG A 72 -2.01 4.51 -5.71
CA ARG A 72 -3.41 4.49 -6.17
C ARG A 72 -4.16 3.28 -5.63
N HIS A 73 -3.60 2.07 -5.76
CA HIS A 73 -4.22 0.85 -5.24
C HIS A 73 -4.35 0.85 -3.71
N ALA A 74 -3.42 1.48 -2.99
CA ALA A 74 -3.52 1.61 -1.54
C ALA A 74 -4.67 2.55 -1.14
N HIS A 75 -4.84 3.65 -1.88
CA HIS A 75 -5.98 4.54 -1.71
C HIS A 75 -7.30 3.82 -1.97
N ASP A 76 -7.42 3.08 -3.09
CA ASP A 76 -8.61 2.30 -3.42
C ASP A 76 -8.92 1.27 -2.33
N ALA A 77 -7.91 0.54 -1.83
CA ALA A 77 -8.09 -0.43 -0.76
C ALA A 77 -8.66 0.22 0.51
N LEU A 78 -8.14 1.39 0.90
CA LEU A 78 -8.64 2.13 2.06
C LEU A 78 -10.06 2.67 1.86
N LEU A 79 -10.39 3.14 0.66
CA LEU A 79 -11.74 3.57 0.31
C LEU A 79 -12.73 2.41 0.44
N TRP A 80 -12.40 1.25 -0.14
CA TRP A 80 -13.26 0.07 -0.07
C TRP A 80 -13.42 -0.48 1.35
N LEU A 81 -12.36 -0.47 2.15
CA LEU A 81 -12.44 -0.83 3.57
C LEU A 81 -13.35 0.14 4.34
N SER A 82 -13.24 1.43 4.08
CA SER A 82 -14.07 2.46 4.73
C SER A 82 -15.55 2.32 4.34
N SER A 83 -15.82 2.00 3.07
CA SER A 83 -17.16 1.68 2.57
C SER A 83 -17.72 0.44 3.27
N ALA A 84 -16.93 -0.64 3.35
CA ALA A 84 -17.33 -1.86 4.03
C ALA A 84 -17.62 -1.64 5.52
N ALA A 85 -16.78 -0.87 6.21
CA ALA A 85 -16.97 -0.51 7.61
C ALA A 85 -18.26 0.31 7.81
N SER A 86 -18.51 1.29 6.94
CA SER A 86 -19.72 2.12 6.98
C SER A 86 -20.99 1.29 6.77
N ALA A 87 -20.97 0.40 5.78
CA ALA A 87 -22.11 -0.49 5.50
C ALA A 87 -22.37 -1.48 6.64
N ALA A 88 -21.31 -2.03 7.26
CA ALA A 88 -21.43 -2.89 8.43
C ALA A 88 -21.97 -2.14 9.65
N ALA A 89 -21.50 -0.92 9.91
CA ALA A 89 -22.00 -0.07 10.99
C ALA A 89 -23.48 0.28 10.79
N ALA A 90 -23.88 0.64 9.58
CA ALA A 90 -25.28 0.91 9.26
C ALA A 90 -26.16 -0.35 9.48
N ALA A 91 -25.68 -1.53 9.06
CA ALA A 91 -26.41 -2.78 9.30
C ALA A 91 -26.56 -3.08 10.80
N ASP A 92 -25.53 -2.83 11.60
CA ASP A 92 -25.58 -2.98 13.07
C ASP A 92 -26.57 -1.99 13.70
N ASP A 93 -26.60 -0.73 13.25
CA ASP A 93 -27.57 0.26 13.71
C ASP A 93 -29.02 -0.18 13.43
N PHE A 94 -29.29 -0.75 12.24
CA PHE A 94 -30.61 -1.33 11.93
C PHE A 94 -30.98 -2.49 12.86
N LEU A 95 -30.02 -3.30 13.27
CA LEU A 95 -30.23 -4.38 14.23
C LEU A 95 -30.39 -3.86 15.67
N ARG A 96 -29.69 -2.78 16.01
CA ARG A 96 -29.72 -2.17 17.35
C ARG A 96 -31.00 -1.40 17.62
N TRP A 97 -31.59 -0.77 16.60
CA TRP A 97 -32.87 -0.04 16.70
C TRP A 97 -34.09 -0.97 16.83
N ARG A 98 -33.87 -2.23 17.18
CA ARG A 98 -34.86 -3.26 17.48
C ARG A 98 -35.81 -2.79 18.58
N SER A 99 -36.98 -2.32 18.17
CA SER A 99 -38.22 -2.48 18.92
C SER A 99 -38.98 -3.61 18.25
N ASP A 100 -39.33 -4.66 19.00
CA ASP A 100 -39.98 -5.87 18.47
C ASP A 100 -41.38 -5.61 17.87
N GLU A 101 -41.85 -4.36 17.87
CA GLU A 101 -43.19 -3.92 17.46
C GLU A 101 -43.21 -3.04 16.18
N SER A 102 -42.07 -2.83 15.52
CA SER A 102 -42.05 -1.99 14.30
C SER A 102 -42.78 -2.66 13.14
N PRO A 103 -43.86 -2.07 12.58
CA PRO A 103 -44.64 -2.66 11.49
C PRO A 103 -43.86 -2.79 10.15
N ARG A 104 -42.60 -2.32 10.11
CA ARG A 104 -41.73 -2.38 8.92
C ARG A 104 -40.57 -3.37 9.05
N TRP A 105 -40.61 -4.26 10.04
CA TRP A 105 -39.51 -5.16 10.40
C TRP A 105 -38.93 -5.99 9.23
N GLU A 106 -39.77 -6.54 8.36
CA GLU A 106 -39.28 -7.32 7.20
C GLU A 106 -38.48 -6.45 6.21
N GLY A 107 -38.89 -5.19 6.04
CA GLY A 107 -38.17 -4.22 5.22
C GLY A 107 -36.82 -3.85 5.81
N TRP A 108 -36.75 -3.69 7.14
CA TRP A 108 -35.51 -3.38 7.85
C TRP A 108 -34.53 -4.54 7.82
N ARG A 109 -35.00 -5.78 8.01
CA ARG A 109 -34.18 -6.99 7.88
C ARG A 109 -33.64 -7.15 6.46
N SER A 110 -34.45 -6.82 5.46
CA SER A 110 -34.03 -6.89 4.06
C SER A 110 -32.98 -5.81 3.74
N ALA A 111 -33.14 -4.58 4.24
CA ALA A 111 -32.14 -3.53 4.11
C ALA A 111 -30.83 -3.88 4.83
N ALA A 112 -30.88 -4.40 6.06
CA ALA A 112 -29.69 -4.85 6.79
C ALA A 112 -28.96 -5.98 6.06
N ARG A 113 -29.70 -6.94 5.47
CA ARG A 113 -29.10 -8.00 4.62
C ARG A 113 -28.39 -7.42 3.41
N GLN A 114 -28.98 -6.41 2.76
CA GLN A 114 -28.37 -5.75 1.60
C GLN A 114 -27.09 -5.01 2.00
N LEU A 115 -27.09 -4.26 3.10
CA LEU A 115 -25.90 -3.60 3.63
C LEU A 115 -24.77 -4.58 3.96
N VAL A 116 -25.09 -5.75 4.52
CA VAL A 116 -24.09 -6.81 4.76
C VAL A 116 -23.53 -7.36 3.45
N GLN A 117 -24.35 -7.51 2.41
CA GLN A 117 -23.88 -7.92 1.09
C GLN A 117 -22.97 -6.87 0.46
N ASP A 118 -23.33 -5.59 0.57
CA ASP A 118 -22.52 -4.49 0.07
C ASP A 118 -21.18 -4.41 0.83
N ALA A 119 -21.20 -4.55 2.16
CA ALA A 119 -19.98 -4.61 2.97
C ALA A 119 -19.05 -5.76 2.54
N ARG A 120 -19.61 -6.95 2.27
CA ARG A 120 -18.86 -8.10 1.77
C ARG A 120 -18.27 -7.86 0.38
N ARG A 121 -19.03 -7.22 -0.52
CA ARG A 121 -18.56 -6.85 -1.85
C ARG A 121 -17.39 -5.88 -1.74
N SER A 122 -17.56 -4.78 -1.01
CA SER A 122 -16.49 -3.81 -0.79
C SER A 122 -15.26 -4.42 -0.11
N LEU A 123 -15.42 -5.37 0.82
CA LEU A 123 -14.28 -6.09 1.38
C LEU A 123 -13.54 -6.95 0.34
N GLY A 124 -14.27 -7.52 -0.62
CA GLY A 124 -13.69 -8.20 -1.79
C GLY A 124 -12.83 -7.27 -2.63
N GLU A 125 -13.38 -6.12 -3.02
CA GLU A 125 -12.67 -5.09 -3.79
C GLU A 125 -11.43 -4.57 -3.04
N ALA A 126 -11.55 -4.34 -1.72
CA ALA A 126 -10.42 -3.94 -0.88
C ALA A 126 -9.28 -4.97 -0.90
N LYS A 127 -9.63 -6.26 -0.85
CA LYS A 127 -8.65 -7.35 -0.90
C LYS A 127 -7.96 -7.43 -2.25
N ASP A 128 -8.68 -7.21 -3.34
CA ASP A 128 -8.12 -7.23 -4.68
C ASP A 128 -7.21 -6.01 -4.91
N ALA A 129 -7.63 -4.82 -4.48
CA ALA A 129 -6.77 -3.63 -4.47
C ALA A 129 -5.50 -3.85 -3.63
N ALA A 130 -5.60 -4.46 -2.45
CA ALA A 130 -4.44 -4.78 -1.62
C ALA A 130 -3.46 -5.78 -2.28
N ARG A 131 -3.97 -6.72 -3.10
CA ARG A 131 -3.11 -7.59 -3.91
C ARG A 131 -2.36 -6.80 -4.97
N LEU A 132 -3.03 -5.86 -5.64
CA LEU A 132 -2.40 -4.99 -6.62
C LEU A 132 -1.33 -4.09 -6.00
N VAL A 133 -1.54 -3.56 -4.78
CA VAL A 133 -0.49 -2.84 -4.02
C VAL A 133 0.73 -3.72 -3.84
N ARG A 134 0.53 -4.94 -3.33
CA ARG A 134 1.63 -5.88 -3.07
C ARG A 134 2.39 -6.18 -4.36
N ASP A 135 1.68 -6.45 -5.44
CA ASP A 135 2.29 -6.81 -6.71
C ASP A 135 3.07 -5.61 -7.31
N ALA A 136 2.53 -4.40 -7.22
CA ALA A 136 3.22 -3.17 -7.62
C ALA A 136 4.49 -2.91 -6.79
N VAL A 137 4.42 -3.05 -5.46
CA VAL A 137 5.58 -2.87 -4.56
C VAL A 137 6.67 -3.93 -4.81
N LEU A 138 6.28 -5.18 -5.08
CA LEU A 138 7.25 -6.23 -5.43
C LEU A 138 7.96 -5.91 -6.74
N CYS A 139 7.23 -5.47 -7.76
CA CYS A 139 7.81 -5.02 -9.02
C CYS A 139 8.71 -3.79 -8.82
N GLU A 140 8.26 -2.80 -8.04
CA GLU A 140 9.02 -1.60 -7.70
C GLU A 140 10.38 -1.99 -7.08
N PHE A 141 10.39 -2.94 -6.13
CA PHE A 141 11.61 -3.45 -5.51
C PHE A 141 12.59 -4.04 -6.53
N PHE A 142 12.11 -4.85 -7.48
CA PHE A 142 12.96 -5.43 -8.51
C PHE A 142 13.51 -4.38 -9.47
N GLU A 143 12.71 -3.39 -9.85
CA GLU A 143 13.18 -2.26 -10.67
C GLU A 143 14.24 -1.45 -9.93
N THR A 144 14.04 -1.15 -8.63
CA THR A 144 15.05 -0.51 -7.79
C THR A 144 16.35 -1.30 -7.79
N TRP A 145 16.28 -2.64 -7.69
CA TRP A 145 17.47 -3.48 -7.74
C TRP A 145 18.18 -3.42 -9.09
N MET A 146 17.44 -3.45 -10.21
CA MET A 146 18.03 -3.34 -11.55
C MET A 146 18.73 -2.00 -11.75
N ILE A 147 18.05 -0.92 -11.38
CA ILE A 147 18.59 0.44 -11.39
C ILE A 147 19.92 0.50 -10.62
N LEU A 148 19.95 -0.01 -9.37
CA LEU A 148 21.16 0.00 -8.53
C LEU A 148 22.29 -0.88 -9.05
N LYS A 149 22.00 -1.86 -9.92
CA LYS A 149 23.00 -2.71 -10.57
C LYS A 149 23.54 -2.11 -11.86
N LEU A 150 22.78 -1.22 -12.49
CA LEU A 150 23.15 -0.53 -13.73
C LEU A 150 23.84 0.82 -13.48
N ALA A 151 23.80 1.34 -12.23
CA ALA A 151 24.35 2.62 -11.79
C ALA A 151 25.71 2.52 -11.06
#